data_AF-A0A7V7MNE0-F1
#
_entry.id   AF-A0A7V7MNE0-F1
#
_cell.length_a   1.000
_cell.length_b   1.000
_cell.length_c   1.000
_cell.angle_alpha   90.00
_cell.angle_beta   90.00
_cell.angle_gamma   90.00
#
_symmetry.space_group_name_H-M   'P 1'
#
loop_
_entity.id
_entity.type
_entity.pdbx_description
1 polymer ?
#
loop_
_entity_poly.entity_id
_entity_poly.type
_entity_poly.pdbx_seq_one_letter_code
_entity_poly.pdbx_strand_id
1 'polypeptide(L)'
;MPRRGPSTFYHVVLKIIEATPTRRFFLLFTLAYLGCSLFFGLLYWIFDGVGDDQGFWECAYFSLITQSTIGFGDVLPVGFGRIIASIQGLISVIFFSVAIGVVGVRLLLPDPDSLEFSATLSEDPDDELLVRFRIRNHLPFRLFKCEVDAGLYTEPKEEEGVHIRKIEPLEAIPKLSPVLDYRIPKNFRIHLPQKLTQDPKQFIRIVVTGNYFAGSMAVEKDYGLEDIQRKAFAMVTYGGGPPNWNYWNRLVEEDGRIEDDPAARVKIQPYSKRRFWRLVRLWADIHAESGFQWPAQLKDRKFLEDLAVIHAKQGAIGLFGGALSGQAIPLFRWFRALAGQIRQEIQDADHHLLAVFNKEVVGSVSLSRVYSDKTKFHRLWRDYEHRSGQKLFGPYQDLWVLRRLAVVPHWRKRGIARRLVQEAVAKIPDQAVYLVVVKDDFRQAAAKLYKKDGWQALAEFESNLGNPLILYRWPPENDPDD
;
A
#
# COMPACT_ATOMS: atom_id res chain seq x y z
N MET A 1 -15.55 17.38 -38.71
CA MET A 1 -14.15 17.82 -38.48
C MET A 1 -13.95 18.00 -36.98
N PRO A 2 -13.05 17.26 -36.31
CA PRO A 2 -12.81 17.45 -34.89
C PRO A 2 -12.15 18.83 -34.69
N ARG A 3 -12.74 19.66 -33.84
CA ARG A 3 -12.22 20.97 -33.44
C ARG A 3 -10.81 20.77 -32.85
N ARG A 4 -9.77 21.11 -33.61
CA ARG A 4 -8.41 21.33 -33.08
C ARG A 4 -8.48 22.53 -32.15
N GLY A 5 -8.71 22.27 -30.86
CA GLY A 5 -8.68 23.31 -29.85
C GLY A 5 -7.27 23.92 -29.71
N PRO A 6 -7.13 25.02 -28.97
CA PRO A 6 -5.85 25.64 -28.61
C PRO A 6 -4.89 24.71 -27.82
N SER A 7 -5.27 23.45 -27.59
CA SER A 7 -4.50 22.43 -26.90
C SER A 7 -3.22 21.99 -27.64
N THR A 8 -3.05 22.32 -28.92
CA THR A 8 -1.89 21.87 -29.71
C THR A 8 -0.57 22.39 -29.14
N PHE A 9 -0.50 23.67 -28.75
CA PHE A 9 0.75 24.22 -28.21
C PHE A 9 1.09 23.63 -26.84
N TYR A 10 0.11 23.57 -25.94
CA TYR A 10 0.30 22.97 -24.61
C TYR A 10 0.71 21.49 -24.71
N HIS A 11 0.06 20.71 -25.56
CA HIS A 11 0.43 19.31 -25.78
C HIS A 11 1.79 19.14 -26.43
N VAL A 12 2.18 20.02 -27.36
CA VAL A 12 3.54 19.99 -27.95
C VAL A 12 4.59 20.32 -26.89
N VAL A 13 4.36 21.36 -26.08
CA VAL A 13 5.26 21.73 -24.99
C VAL A 13 5.38 20.60 -23.97
N LEU A 14 4.27 20.00 -23.52
CA LEU A 14 4.30 18.85 -22.62
C LEU A 14 5.03 17.65 -23.22
N LYS A 15 4.75 17.31 -24.48
CA LYS A 15 5.45 16.21 -25.16
C LYS A 15 6.95 16.47 -25.27
N ILE A 16 7.36 17.71 -25.55
CA ILE A 16 8.78 18.07 -25.59
C ILE A 16 9.38 17.95 -24.18
N ILE A 17 8.68 18.39 -23.13
CA ILE A 17 9.12 18.27 -21.74
C ILE A 17 9.28 16.79 -21.37
N GLU A 18 8.26 15.97 -21.61
CA GLU A 18 8.26 14.53 -21.28
C GLU A 18 9.32 13.76 -22.07
N ALA A 19 9.44 14.00 -23.38
CA ALA A 19 10.36 13.27 -24.24
C ALA A 19 11.83 13.67 -24.05
N THR A 20 12.10 14.86 -23.50
CA THR A 20 13.47 15.37 -23.41
C THR A 20 14.10 15.02 -22.06
N PRO A 21 15.23 14.30 -22.04
CA PRO A 21 16.02 14.10 -20.82
C PRO A 21 16.38 15.43 -20.15
N THR A 22 16.35 15.46 -18.81
CA THR A 22 16.53 16.70 -18.03
C THR A 22 17.79 17.48 -18.43
N ARG A 23 18.91 16.79 -18.68
CA ARG A 23 20.16 17.42 -19.14
C ARG A 23 20.02 18.11 -20.49
N ARG A 24 19.37 17.46 -21.46
CA ARG A 24 19.13 18.03 -22.80
C ARG A 24 18.18 19.21 -22.73
N PHE A 25 17.18 19.15 -21.86
CA PHE A 25 16.24 20.25 -21.63
C PHE A 25 16.97 21.52 -21.16
N PHE A 26 17.77 21.43 -20.10
CA PHE A 26 18.54 22.58 -19.61
C PHE A 26 19.55 23.08 -20.64
N LEU A 27 20.21 22.17 -21.38
CA LEU A 27 21.13 22.57 -22.45
C LEU A 27 20.42 23.37 -23.55
N LEU A 28 19.28 22.88 -24.06
CA LEU A 28 18.49 23.58 -25.07
C LEU A 28 18.00 24.95 -24.57
N PHE A 29 17.58 25.02 -23.31
CA PHE A 29 17.14 26.26 -22.68
C PHE A 29 18.29 27.27 -22.56
N THR A 30 19.48 26.83 -22.12
CA THR A 30 20.69 27.67 -22.06
C THR A 30 21.11 28.14 -23.45
N LEU A 31 21.08 27.25 -24.46
CA LEU A 31 21.40 27.61 -25.84
C LEU A 31 20.40 28.61 -26.43
N ALA A 32 19.10 28.46 -26.13
CA ALA A 32 18.08 29.42 -26.55
C ALA A 32 18.27 30.78 -25.86
N TYR A 33 18.60 30.79 -24.57
CA TYR A 33 18.89 32.01 -23.82
C TYR A 33 20.11 32.75 -24.40
N LEU A 34 21.22 32.04 -24.61
CA LEU A 34 22.44 32.60 -25.19
C LEU A 34 22.24 33.03 -26.65
N GLY A 35 21.51 32.24 -27.43
CA GLY A 35 21.18 32.58 -28.82
C GLY A 35 20.35 33.86 -28.92
N CYS A 36 19.38 34.05 -28.02
CA CYS A 36 18.62 35.29 -27.92
C CYS A 36 19.52 36.48 -27.56
N SER A 37 20.43 36.32 -26.60
CA SER A 37 21.38 37.38 -26.22
C SER A 37 22.35 37.73 -27.35
N LEU A 38 22.86 36.75 -28.09
CA LEU A 38 23.72 37.00 -29.24
C LEU A 38 22.96 37.68 -30.39
N PHE A 39 21.69 37.30 -30.61
CA PHE A 39 20.83 37.96 -31.59
C PHE A 39 20.61 39.44 -31.26
N PHE A 40 20.28 39.76 -30.00
CA PHE A 40 20.14 41.16 -29.59
C PHE A 40 21.47 41.91 -29.58
N GLY A 41 22.57 41.25 -29.18
CA GLY A 41 23.92 41.79 -29.33
C GLY A 41 24.25 42.20 -30.76
N LEU A 42 23.86 41.37 -31.74
CA LEU A 42 23.99 41.67 -33.16
C LEU A 42 23.13 42.87 -33.56
N LEU A 43 21.89 42.97 -33.08
CA LEU A 43 21.03 44.13 -33.33
C LEU A 43 21.64 45.42 -32.78
N TYR A 44 22.19 45.39 -31.56
CA TYR A 44 22.87 46.56 -31.00
C TYR A 44 24.08 46.98 -31.82
N TRP A 45 24.85 46.03 -32.32
CA TRP A 45 26.02 46.29 -33.15
C TRP A 45 25.66 46.88 -34.52
N ILE A 46 24.58 46.40 -35.16
CA ILE A 46 24.14 46.89 -36.48
C ILE A 46 23.56 48.31 -36.40
N PHE A 47 22.93 48.67 -35.29
CA PHE A 47 22.23 49.95 -35.13
C PHE A 47 22.99 50.95 -34.24
N ASP A 48 24.27 50.70 -33.95
CA ASP A 48 25.10 51.51 -33.02
C ASP A 48 24.38 51.84 -31.71
N GLY A 49 23.60 50.87 -31.21
CA GLY A 49 22.62 51.07 -30.14
C GLY A 49 23.21 51.30 -28.75
N VAL A 50 24.54 51.21 -28.62
CA VAL A 50 25.29 51.24 -27.35
C VAL A 50 26.36 52.36 -27.35
N GLY A 51 26.44 53.16 -28.42
CA GLY A 51 27.41 54.22 -28.60
C GLY A 51 28.36 53.92 -29.75
N ASP A 52 28.98 54.98 -30.29
CA ASP A 52 29.91 54.87 -31.41
C ASP A 52 31.18 54.10 -30.98
N ASP A 53 31.76 53.33 -31.92
CA ASP A 53 33.00 52.55 -31.77
C ASP A 53 32.98 51.34 -30.81
N GLN A 54 31.80 50.82 -30.43
CA GLN A 54 31.72 49.59 -29.63
C GLN A 54 31.87 48.32 -30.47
N GLY A 55 32.69 47.39 -29.99
CA GLY A 55 32.85 46.07 -30.60
C GLY A 55 31.59 45.20 -30.42
N PHE A 56 31.45 44.18 -31.28
CA PHE A 56 30.35 43.22 -31.18
C PHE A 56 30.27 42.54 -29.80
N TRP A 57 31.42 42.26 -29.18
CA TRP A 57 31.47 41.59 -27.88
C TRP A 57 30.97 42.46 -26.74
N GLU A 58 31.24 43.76 -26.77
CA GLU A 58 30.68 44.76 -25.86
C GLU A 58 29.16 44.86 -26.03
N CYS A 59 28.65 44.85 -27.27
CA CYS A 59 27.21 44.80 -27.55
C CYS A 59 26.56 43.50 -27.08
N ALA A 60 27.22 42.34 -27.26
CA ALA A 60 26.74 41.05 -26.77
C ALA A 60 26.75 40.99 -25.24
N TYR A 61 27.76 41.55 -24.59
CA TYR A 61 27.82 41.73 -23.15
C TYR A 61 26.67 42.61 -22.65
N PHE A 62 26.44 43.77 -23.28
CA PHE A 62 25.31 44.66 -22.96
C PHE A 62 23.98 43.93 -23.10
N SER A 63 23.82 43.15 -24.17
CA SER A 63 22.64 42.33 -24.39
C SER A 63 22.43 41.28 -23.29
N LEU A 64 23.51 40.60 -22.85
CA LEU A 64 23.44 39.60 -21.80
C LEU A 64 23.06 40.21 -20.43
N ILE A 65 23.65 41.35 -20.05
CA ILE A 65 23.33 42.03 -18.78
C ILE A 65 21.93 42.66 -18.79
N THR A 66 21.45 43.09 -19.96
CA THR A 66 20.09 43.59 -20.17
C THR A 66 19.08 42.44 -20.08
N GLN A 67 19.34 41.31 -20.75
CA GLN A 67 18.47 40.13 -20.71
C GLN A 67 18.40 39.55 -19.30
N SER A 68 19.52 39.45 -18.60
CA SER A 68 19.55 38.97 -17.20
C SER A 68 18.96 39.95 -16.20
N THR A 69 18.57 41.16 -16.64
CA THR A 69 18.07 42.26 -15.79
C THR A 69 19.06 42.71 -14.71
N ILE A 70 20.34 42.38 -14.87
CA ILE A 70 21.41 42.79 -13.95
C ILE A 70 21.70 44.28 -14.15
N GLY A 71 21.89 44.69 -15.41
CA GLY A 71 22.09 46.10 -15.79
C GLY A 71 23.11 46.84 -14.93
N PHE A 72 24.39 46.48 -15.01
CA PHE A 72 25.45 47.11 -14.20
C PHE A 72 25.56 48.63 -14.39
N GLY A 73 25.07 49.16 -15.53
CA GLY A 73 25.05 50.59 -15.83
C GLY A 73 26.40 51.14 -16.32
N ASP A 74 27.37 50.27 -16.54
CA ASP A 74 28.65 50.53 -17.21
C ASP A 74 28.46 50.82 -18.71
N VAL A 75 27.49 50.14 -19.32
CA VAL A 75 27.14 50.26 -20.72
C VAL A 75 25.66 50.62 -20.85
N LEU A 76 25.35 51.68 -21.60
CA LEU A 76 24.01 52.27 -21.67
C LEU A 76 23.52 52.36 -23.11
N PRO A 77 22.21 52.12 -23.36
CA PRO A 77 21.66 52.22 -24.69
C PRO A 77 21.46 53.69 -25.11
N VAL A 78 21.84 54.01 -26.35
CA VAL A 78 21.69 55.33 -26.97
C VAL A 78 20.80 55.26 -28.20
N GLY A 79 20.22 56.40 -28.60
CA GLY A 79 19.39 56.50 -29.81
C GLY A 79 18.32 55.40 -29.91
N PHE A 80 18.35 54.66 -31.03
CA PHE A 80 17.43 53.56 -31.33
C PHE A 80 17.65 52.32 -30.44
N GLY A 81 18.84 52.16 -29.86
CA GLY A 81 19.17 51.07 -28.92
C GLY A 81 18.27 51.06 -27.68
N ARG A 82 17.70 52.21 -27.28
CA ARG A 82 16.73 52.28 -26.17
C ARG A 82 15.45 51.51 -26.45
N ILE A 83 14.96 51.55 -27.69
CA ILE A 83 13.77 50.80 -28.12
C ILE A 83 14.10 49.31 -28.16
N ILE A 84 15.27 48.94 -28.71
CA ILE A 84 15.75 47.56 -28.75
C ILE A 84 15.87 46.99 -27.33
N ALA A 85 16.46 47.75 -26.39
CA ALA A 85 16.56 47.36 -24.98
C ALA A 85 15.20 47.20 -24.29
N SER A 86 14.24 48.07 -24.60
CA SER A 86 12.89 47.96 -24.05
C SER A 86 12.19 46.68 -24.55
N ILE A 87 12.31 46.38 -25.85
CA ILE A 87 11.76 45.16 -26.45
C ILE A 87 12.47 43.92 -25.90
N GLN A 88 13.80 43.94 -25.79
CA GLN A 88 14.57 42.85 -25.24
C GLN A 88 14.18 42.57 -23.78
N GLY A 89 14.01 43.61 -22.97
CA GLY A 89 13.55 43.49 -21.59
C GLY A 89 12.19 42.79 -21.50
N LEU A 90 11.23 43.18 -22.34
CA LEU A 90 9.91 42.54 -22.39
C LEU A 90 10.00 41.06 -22.78
N ILE A 91 10.77 40.74 -23.83
CA ILE A 91 10.98 39.37 -24.28
C ILE A 91 11.66 38.54 -23.19
N SER A 92 12.62 39.11 -22.46
CA SER A 92 13.30 38.43 -21.37
C SER A 92 12.34 38.06 -20.23
N VAL A 93 11.46 38.98 -19.82
CA VAL A 93 10.45 38.71 -18.79
C VAL A 93 9.52 37.58 -19.23
N ILE A 94 9.07 37.58 -20.49
CA ILE A 94 8.24 36.50 -21.05
C ILE A 94 9.02 35.18 -21.04
N PHE A 95 10.27 35.19 -21.48
CA PHE A 95 11.14 34.02 -21.50
C PHE A 95 11.33 33.41 -20.11
N PHE A 96 11.68 34.22 -19.10
CA PHE A 96 11.81 33.76 -17.71
C PHE A 96 10.48 33.24 -17.13
N SER A 97 9.37 33.89 -17.45
CA SER A 97 8.04 33.44 -17.00
C SER A 97 7.70 32.06 -17.56
N VAL A 98 7.94 31.84 -18.86
CA VAL A 98 7.77 30.53 -19.49
C VAL A 98 8.74 29.51 -18.91
N ALA A 99 10.00 29.91 -18.69
CA ALA A 99 11.02 29.04 -18.10
C ALA A 99 10.61 28.50 -16.74
N ILE A 100 10.20 29.38 -15.83
CA ILE A 100 9.75 29.03 -14.49
C ILE A 100 8.51 28.14 -14.58
N GLY A 101 7.55 28.46 -15.45
CA GLY A 101 6.35 27.65 -15.66
C GLY A 101 6.68 26.22 -16.13
N VAL A 102 7.56 26.09 -17.12
CA VAL A 102 7.98 24.79 -17.67
C VAL A 102 8.78 23.98 -16.64
N VAL A 103 9.74 24.61 -15.94
CA VAL A 103 10.50 23.95 -14.87
C VAL A 103 9.56 23.52 -13.74
N GLY A 104 8.61 24.37 -13.37
CA GLY A 104 7.59 24.06 -12.36
C GLY A 104 6.76 22.83 -12.75
N VAL A 105 6.23 22.79 -13.97
CA VAL A 105 5.49 21.61 -14.47
C VAL A 105 6.37 20.37 -14.45
N ARG A 106 7.62 20.45 -14.91
CA ARG A 106 8.55 19.31 -14.93
C ARG A 106 8.85 18.77 -13.53
N LEU A 107 8.96 19.64 -12.53
CA LEU A 107 9.21 19.22 -11.13
C LEU A 107 7.97 18.58 -10.48
N LEU A 108 6.77 18.92 -10.98
CA LEU A 108 5.52 18.38 -10.48
C LEU A 108 5.15 17.06 -11.15
N LEU A 109 5.51 16.86 -12.42
CA LEU A 109 5.25 15.62 -13.13
C LEU A 109 6.09 14.48 -12.55
N PRO A 110 5.46 13.38 -12.07
CA PRO A 110 6.18 12.22 -11.59
C PRO A 110 6.81 11.49 -12.77
N ASP A 111 7.98 10.86 -12.55
CA ASP A 111 8.59 10.03 -13.57
C ASP A 111 7.62 8.90 -13.98
N PRO A 112 7.44 8.61 -15.29
CA PRO A 112 6.53 7.56 -15.74
C PRO A 112 6.92 6.17 -15.22
N ASP A 113 8.22 5.94 -15.03
CA ASP A 113 8.77 4.68 -14.51
C ASP A 113 8.64 4.54 -12.98
N SER A 114 7.96 5.49 -12.34
CA SER A 114 7.85 5.52 -10.89
C SER A 114 6.89 4.46 -10.33
N LEU A 115 6.01 3.90 -11.17
CA LEU A 115 5.24 2.70 -10.86
C LEU A 115 5.64 1.58 -11.80
N GLU A 116 6.22 0.53 -11.23
CA GLU A 116 6.60 -0.66 -11.97
C GLU A 116 5.55 -1.75 -11.76
N PHE A 117 5.00 -2.24 -12.86
CA PHE A 117 4.12 -3.40 -12.88
C PHE A 117 4.92 -4.70 -13.03
N SER A 118 4.37 -5.80 -12.53
CA SER A 118 4.94 -7.13 -12.76
C SER A 118 5.12 -7.40 -14.26
N ALA A 119 6.18 -8.11 -14.65
CA ALA A 119 6.42 -8.45 -16.05
C ALA A 119 5.27 -9.29 -16.64
N THR A 120 4.75 -10.22 -15.84
CA THR A 120 3.72 -11.20 -16.20
C THR A 120 2.49 -11.11 -15.30
N LEU A 121 1.42 -11.79 -15.70
CA LEU A 121 0.26 -12.10 -14.87
C LEU A 121 0.40 -13.53 -14.32
N SER A 122 0.00 -13.76 -13.07
CA SER A 122 0.13 -15.05 -12.39
C SER A 122 -1.26 -15.60 -12.09
N GLU A 123 -1.62 -16.78 -12.59
CA GLU A 123 -2.90 -17.42 -12.22
C GLU A 123 -2.95 -17.70 -10.71
N ASP A 124 -4.11 -17.47 -10.11
CA ASP A 124 -4.36 -17.77 -8.71
C ASP A 124 -4.46 -19.30 -8.53
N PRO A 125 -3.65 -19.94 -7.66
CA PRO A 125 -3.73 -21.38 -7.45
C PRO A 125 -5.10 -21.86 -6.95
N ASP A 126 -5.86 -20.97 -6.31
CA ASP A 126 -7.16 -21.31 -5.73
C ASP A 126 -8.32 -21.13 -6.74
N ASP A 127 -8.12 -20.37 -7.82
CA ASP A 127 -9.16 -20.03 -8.80
C ASP A 127 -8.53 -19.63 -10.16
N GLU A 128 -8.68 -20.48 -11.17
CA GLU A 128 -8.15 -20.24 -12.53
C GLU A 128 -8.75 -18.99 -13.20
N LEU A 129 -9.91 -18.49 -12.73
CA LEU A 129 -10.51 -17.26 -13.23
C LEU A 129 -9.96 -16.00 -12.54
N LEU A 130 -9.04 -16.14 -11.58
CA LEU A 130 -8.37 -15.02 -10.96
C LEU A 130 -6.92 -14.94 -11.43
N VAL A 131 -6.55 -13.82 -12.02
CA VAL A 131 -5.14 -13.50 -12.29
C VAL A 131 -4.63 -12.47 -11.31
N ARG A 132 -3.39 -12.65 -10.88
CA ARG A 132 -2.67 -11.76 -9.99
C ARG A 132 -1.68 -10.95 -10.79
N PHE A 133 -1.55 -9.69 -10.42
CA PHE A 133 -0.45 -8.84 -10.84
C PHE A 133 0.08 -8.07 -9.63
N ARG A 134 1.28 -7.52 -9.78
CA ARG A 134 1.91 -6.76 -8.70
C ARG A 134 2.30 -5.37 -9.17
N ILE A 135 2.22 -4.42 -8.26
CA ILE A 135 2.70 -3.06 -8.47
C ILE A 135 3.73 -2.73 -7.41
N ARG A 136 4.83 -2.15 -7.86
CA ARG A 136 5.86 -1.56 -7.04
C ARG A 136 5.87 -0.05 -7.25
N ASN A 137 5.90 0.67 -6.14
CA ASN A 137 6.08 2.11 -6.14
C ASN A 137 7.56 2.43 -5.92
N HIS A 138 8.20 3.07 -6.90
CA HIS A 138 9.58 3.57 -6.80
C HIS A 138 9.65 5.00 -6.30
N LEU A 139 8.51 5.68 -6.14
CA LEU A 139 8.48 7.02 -5.58
C LEU A 139 8.98 6.98 -4.14
N PRO A 140 9.76 7.98 -3.70
CA PRO A 140 10.17 8.09 -2.30
C PRO A 140 8.98 8.38 -1.36
N PHE A 141 7.80 8.66 -1.91
CA PHE A 141 6.57 8.94 -1.19
C PHE A 141 5.48 7.89 -1.46
N ARG A 142 4.54 7.81 -0.53
CA ARG A 142 3.37 6.93 -0.63
C ARG A 142 2.35 7.51 -1.60
N LEU A 143 1.74 6.65 -2.41
CA LEU A 143 0.55 7.00 -3.15
C LEU A 143 -0.70 6.73 -2.32
N PHE A 144 -1.65 7.64 -2.37
CA PHE A 144 -2.91 7.60 -1.64
C PHE A 144 -4.07 7.39 -2.60
N LYS A 145 -5.11 6.69 -2.12
CA LYS A 145 -6.32 6.38 -2.92
C LYS A 145 -5.95 5.80 -4.29
N CYS A 146 -5.16 4.73 -4.27
CA CYS A 146 -4.80 4.04 -5.49
C CYS A 146 -5.99 3.23 -5.99
N GLU A 147 -6.52 3.59 -7.15
CA GLU A 147 -7.61 2.86 -7.81
C GLU A 147 -7.04 2.05 -8.96
N VAL A 148 -7.54 0.83 -9.11
CA VAL A 148 -7.16 -0.08 -10.17
C VAL A 148 -8.37 -0.30 -11.05
N ASP A 149 -8.23 0.08 -12.31
CA ASP A 149 -9.18 -0.24 -13.36
C ASP A 149 -8.53 -1.23 -14.32
N ALA A 150 -9.26 -2.28 -14.67
CA ALA A 150 -8.81 -3.29 -15.61
C ALA A 150 -9.86 -3.50 -16.69
N GLY A 151 -9.41 -3.76 -17.91
CA GLY A 151 -10.30 -4.06 -19.04
C GLY A 151 -9.66 -5.07 -19.96
N LEU A 152 -10.50 -5.96 -20.51
CA LEU A 152 -10.15 -6.84 -21.62
C LEU A 152 -10.45 -6.10 -22.92
N TYR A 153 -9.41 -5.87 -23.71
CA TYR A 153 -9.49 -5.20 -24.99
C TYR A 153 -9.41 -6.26 -26.07
N THR A 154 -10.39 -6.27 -26.96
CA THR A 154 -10.37 -7.10 -28.18
C THR A 154 -10.12 -6.18 -29.37
N GLU A 155 -9.21 -6.55 -30.26
CA GLU A 155 -9.03 -5.82 -31.52
C GLU A 155 -10.36 -5.66 -32.26
N PRO A 156 -10.51 -4.55 -33.01
CA PRO A 156 -11.75 -4.30 -33.71
C PRO A 156 -11.97 -5.41 -34.75
N LYS A 157 -13.10 -6.12 -34.62
CA LYS A 157 -13.64 -6.90 -35.73
C LYS A 157 -14.48 -5.98 -36.61
N GLU A 158 -14.40 -6.20 -37.91
CA GLU A 158 -15.22 -5.50 -38.88
C GLU A 158 -16.62 -6.13 -38.83
N GLU A 159 -17.51 -5.52 -38.05
CA GLU A 159 -18.94 -5.80 -38.09
C GLU A 159 -19.59 -4.66 -38.88
N GLU A 160 -20.30 -4.99 -39.96
CA GLU A 160 -21.06 -4.02 -40.77
C GLU A 160 -20.24 -2.82 -41.31
N GLY A 161 -18.94 -3.01 -41.60
CA GLY A 161 -18.07 -1.96 -42.13
C GLY A 161 -17.63 -0.91 -41.10
N VAL A 162 -17.89 -1.14 -39.80
CA VAL A 162 -17.44 -0.28 -38.70
C VAL A 162 -16.46 -1.05 -37.81
N HIS A 163 -15.23 -0.54 -37.69
CA HIS A 163 -14.23 -1.08 -36.77
C HIS A 163 -14.53 -0.62 -35.33
N ILE A 164 -15.26 -1.43 -34.57
CA ILE A 164 -15.56 -1.14 -33.15
C ILE A 164 -14.61 -1.93 -32.24
N ARG A 165 -13.86 -1.23 -31.38
CA ARG A 165 -13.11 -1.88 -30.29
C ARG A 165 -14.07 -2.18 -29.14
N LYS A 166 -14.21 -3.45 -28.79
CA LYS A 166 -14.97 -3.87 -27.61
C LYS A 166 -14.05 -3.84 -26.38
N ILE A 167 -14.49 -3.13 -25.35
CA ILE A 167 -13.81 -3.06 -24.05
C ILE A 167 -14.73 -3.73 -23.04
N GLU A 168 -14.30 -4.85 -22.48
CA GLU A 168 -15.03 -5.54 -21.41
C GLU A 168 -14.38 -5.19 -20.07
N PRO A 169 -15.07 -4.48 -19.16
CA PRO A 169 -14.50 -4.11 -17.87
C PRO A 169 -14.26 -5.36 -17.01
N LEU A 170 -13.10 -5.44 -16.36
CA LEU A 170 -12.72 -6.52 -15.46
C LEU A 170 -12.73 -6.02 -14.01
N GLU A 171 -13.20 -6.86 -13.08
CA GLU A 171 -13.26 -6.48 -11.67
C GLU A 171 -11.93 -6.73 -10.97
N ALA A 172 -11.32 -5.66 -10.44
CA ALA A 172 -10.10 -5.72 -9.65
C ALA A 172 -10.39 -5.88 -8.15
N ILE A 173 -9.61 -6.74 -7.47
CA ILE A 173 -9.75 -7.07 -6.05
C ILE A 173 -8.39 -6.87 -5.34
N PRO A 174 -8.25 -5.89 -4.44
CA PRO A 174 -9.21 -4.82 -4.16
C PRO A 174 -9.19 -3.75 -5.26
N LYS A 175 -10.35 -3.21 -5.63
CA LYS A 175 -10.47 -2.07 -6.57
C LYS A 175 -9.78 -0.81 -6.05
N LEU A 176 -9.90 -0.56 -4.74
CA LEU A 176 -9.30 0.59 -4.07
C LEU A 176 -8.27 0.13 -3.04
N SER A 177 -7.07 0.67 -3.18
CA SER A 177 -5.98 0.56 -2.23
C SER A 177 -5.76 1.92 -1.55
N PRO A 178 -5.99 2.06 -0.23
CA PRO A 178 -5.88 3.36 0.43
C PRO A 178 -4.46 3.93 0.38
N VAL A 179 -3.44 3.06 0.42
CA VAL A 179 -2.03 3.43 0.40
C VAL A 179 -1.23 2.38 -0.38
N LEU A 180 -0.38 2.84 -1.30
CA LEU A 180 0.69 2.06 -1.93
C LEU A 180 2.05 2.56 -1.43
N ASP A 181 2.72 1.73 -0.63
CA ASP A 181 4.01 2.04 -0.01
C ASP A 181 5.16 1.60 -0.92
N TYR A 182 6.19 2.42 -1.05
CA TYR A 182 7.38 2.13 -1.86
C TYR A 182 8.17 0.92 -1.36
N ARG A 183 8.01 0.57 -0.08
CA ARG A 183 8.74 -0.55 0.54
C ARG A 183 8.09 -1.90 0.30
N ILE A 184 6.78 -1.93 0.06
CA ILE A 184 6.01 -3.17 0.06
C ILE A 184 5.24 -3.24 -1.23
N PRO A 185 5.58 -4.21 -2.10
CA PRO A 185 4.78 -4.36 -3.28
C PRO A 185 3.38 -4.85 -2.94
N LYS A 186 2.41 -4.43 -3.74
CA LYS A 186 1.02 -4.80 -3.54
C LYS A 186 0.55 -5.74 -4.64
N ASN A 187 -0.02 -6.85 -4.20
CA ASN A 187 -0.69 -7.79 -5.09
C ASN A 187 -2.13 -7.32 -5.30
N PHE A 188 -2.56 -7.35 -6.54
CA PHE A 188 -3.93 -7.16 -6.96
C PHE A 188 -4.38 -8.41 -7.70
N ARG A 189 -5.68 -8.69 -7.65
CA ARG A 189 -6.31 -9.78 -8.40
C ARG A 189 -7.30 -9.18 -9.39
N ILE A 190 -7.47 -9.81 -10.53
CA ILE A 190 -8.45 -9.43 -11.54
C ILE A 190 -9.26 -10.67 -11.86
N HIS A 191 -10.58 -10.52 -11.88
CA HIS A 191 -11.48 -11.57 -12.33
C HIS A 191 -11.53 -11.60 -13.86
N LEU A 192 -11.13 -12.73 -14.41
CA LEU A 192 -11.25 -13.02 -15.83
C LEU A 192 -12.67 -13.50 -16.16
N PRO A 193 -13.16 -13.22 -17.38
CA PRO A 193 -14.38 -13.83 -17.88
C PRO A 193 -14.15 -15.33 -18.11
N GLN A 194 -15.19 -16.16 -17.88
CA GLN A 194 -15.12 -17.62 -18.01
C GLN A 194 -14.68 -18.12 -19.40
N LYS A 195 -14.83 -17.30 -20.44
CA LYS A 195 -14.39 -17.60 -21.79
C LYS A 195 -13.40 -16.53 -22.24
N LEU A 196 -12.13 -16.72 -21.90
CA LEU A 196 -11.07 -16.09 -22.68
C LEU A 196 -11.05 -16.77 -24.05
N THR A 197 -11.38 -16.01 -25.08
CA THR A 197 -11.15 -16.48 -26.44
C THR A 197 -9.64 -16.56 -26.60
N GLN A 198 -9.07 -17.69 -27.03
CA GLN A 198 -7.64 -17.80 -27.33
C GLN A 198 -7.24 -16.98 -28.58
N ASP A 199 -7.95 -15.90 -28.85
CA ASP A 199 -7.68 -15.00 -29.95
C ASP A 199 -6.43 -14.18 -29.57
N PRO A 200 -5.32 -14.30 -30.30
CA PRO A 200 -4.06 -13.61 -29.99
C PRO A 200 -4.18 -12.08 -30.05
N LYS A 201 -5.32 -11.57 -30.51
CA LYS A 201 -5.64 -10.14 -30.59
C LYS A 201 -6.32 -9.58 -29.34
N GLN A 202 -6.42 -10.37 -28.27
CA GLN A 202 -6.92 -9.91 -26.97
C GLN A 202 -5.76 -9.52 -26.06
N PHE A 203 -5.89 -8.40 -25.36
CA PHE A 203 -4.95 -7.99 -24.32
C PHE A 203 -5.69 -7.41 -23.12
N ILE A 204 -5.09 -7.55 -21.94
CA ILE A 204 -5.59 -6.99 -20.69
C ILE A 204 -4.84 -5.70 -20.42
N ARG A 205 -5.57 -4.58 -20.36
CA ARG A 205 -5.02 -3.30 -19.93
C ARG A 205 -5.36 -3.07 -18.47
N ILE A 206 -4.34 -2.74 -17.69
CA ILE A 206 -4.47 -2.37 -16.30
C ILE A 206 -4.06 -0.90 -16.17
N VAL A 207 -4.95 -0.08 -15.66
CA VAL A 207 -4.71 1.33 -15.34
C VAL A 207 -4.73 1.49 -13.83
N VAL A 208 -3.67 2.08 -13.30
CA VAL A 208 -3.55 2.36 -11.87
C VAL A 208 -3.50 3.86 -11.72
N THR A 209 -4.52 4.42 -11.07
CA THR A 209 -4.55 5.83 -10.71
C THR A 209 -4.25 5.99 -9.24
N GLY A 210 -3.62 7.10 -8.87
CA GLY A 210 -3.32 7.39 -7.48
C GLY A 210 -2.99 8.85 -7.26
N ASN A 211 -3.18 9.33 -6.04
CA ASN A 211 -2.82 10.68 -5.66
C ASN A 211 -1.47 10.69 -4.92
N TYR A 212 -0.61 11.62 -5.29
CA TYR A 212 0.57 11.98 -4.54
C TYR A 212 0.45 13.42 -4.02
N PHE A 213 1.48 13.90 -3.32
CA PHE A 213 1.42 15.19 -2.61
C PHE A 213 1.02 16.38 -3.49
N ALA A 214 1.38 16.38 -4.77
CA ALA A 214 1.21 17.52 -5.64
C ALA A 214 0.28 17.27 -6.85
N GLY A 215 -0.35 16.10 -6.94
CA GLY A 215 -1.23 15.78 -8.07
C GLY A 215 -1.76 14.35 -8.08
N SER A 216 -2.40 13.99 -9.17
CA SER A 216 -2.77 12.61 -9.51
C SER A 216 -1.82 12.07 -10.57
N MET A 217 -1.59 10.76 -10.53
CA MET A 217 -0.86 10.04 -11.55
C MET A 217 -1.69 8.87 -12.03
N ALA A 218 -1.53 8.51 -13.29
CA ALA A 218 -2.09 7.31 -13.88
C ALA A 218 -0.97 6.62 -14.65
N VAL A 219 -0.79 5.33 -14.41
CA VAL A 219 0.14 4.49 -15.17
C VAL A 219 -0.63 3.30 -15.68
N GLU A 220 -0.44 2.98 -16.96
CA GLU A 220 -1.09 1.85 -17.62
C GLU A 220 -0.07 0.80 -18.04
N LYS A 221 -0.48 -0.47 -18.02
CA LYS A 221 0.26 -1.57 -18.62
C LYS A 221 -0.67 -2.53 -19.35
N ASP A 222 -0.27 -2.90 -20.55
CA ASP A 222 -0.91 -3.91 -21.37
C ASP A 222 -0.21 -5.26 -21.19
N TYR A 223 -0.99 -6.32 -21.08
CA TYR A 223 -0.55 -7.71 -21.01
C TYR A 223 -1.22 -8.50 -22.13
N GLY A 224 -0.42 -9.23 -22.91
CA GLY A 224 -0.95 -10.25 -23.82
C GLY A 224 -1.53 -11.43 -23.04
N LEU A 225 -2.30 -12.28 -23.71
CA LEU A 225 -2.78 -13.53 -23.10
C LEU A 225 -1.61 -14.49 -22.80
N GLU A 226 -0.54 -14.40 -23.58
CA GLU A 226 0.73 -15.11 -23.39
C GLU A 226 1.51 -14.69 -22.12
N ASP A 227 1.23 -13.50 -21.60
CA ASP A 227 1.85 -13.02 -20.35
C ASP A 227 1.21 -13.67 -19.11
N ILE A 228 0.10 -14.41 -19.28
CA ILE A 228 -0.56 -15.16 -18.21
C ILE A 228 0.20 -16.47 -17.98
N GLN A 229 0.76 -16.60 -16.78
CA GLN A 229 1.59 -17.72 -16.37
C GLN A 229 0.92 -18.51 -15.24
N ARG A 230 0.91 -19.84 -15.39
CA ARG A 230 0.47 -20.82 -14.37
C ARG A 230 1.49 -21.04 -13.27
N LYS A 231 2.07 -19.95 -12.76
CA LYS A 231 3.08 -20.00 -11.71
C LYS A 231 2.76 -18.92 -10.69
N ALA A 232 3.00 -19.20 -9.41
CA ALA A 232 2.81 -18.21 -8.36
C ALA A 232 3.99 -17.24 -8.33
N PHE A 233 3.75 -15.95 -8.08
CA PHE A 233 4.86 -15.03 -7.86
C PHE A 233 5.70 -15.39 -6.63
N ALA A 234 7.02 -15.24 -6.76
CA ALA A 234 7.95 -15.43 -5.64
C ALA A 234 7.60 -14.54 -4.46
N MET A 235 7.71 -15.09 -3.25
CA MET A 235 7.50 -14.32 -2.04
C MET A 235 8.71 -13.40 -1.84
N VAL A 236 8.49 -12.09 -1.86
CA VAL A 236 9.49 -11.11 -1.42
C VAL A 236 9.58 -11.24 0.10
N THR A 237 10.47 -12.11 0.58
CA THR A 237 10.62 -12.39 2.01
C THR A 237 11.37 -11.25 2.70
N TYR A 238 10.90 -10.91 3.91
CA TYR A 238 11.55 -9.98 4.82
C TYR A 238 12.33 -10.82 5.84
N GLY A 239 13.48 -11.34 5.42
CA GLY A 239 14.39 -12.06 6.32
C GLY A 239 15.11 -11.10 7.26
N GLY A 240 14.38 -10.39 8.12
CA GLY A 240 14.92 -9.39 9.06
C GLY A 240 15.58 -8.15 8.42
N GLY A 241 15.94 -8.21 7.14
CA GLY A 241 16.48 -7.13 6.33
C GLY A 241 15.45 -6.51 5.39
N PRO A 242 15.86 -5.50 4.61
CA PRO A 242 15.04 -4.91 3.56
C PRO A 242 14.59 -5.99 2.55
N PRO A 243 13.41 -5.82 1.93
CA PRO A 243 12.90 -6.76 0.94
C PRO A 243 13.92 -6.97 -0.17
N ASN A 244 14.22 -8.22 -0.51
CA ASN A 244 15.11 -8.53 -1.61
C ASN A 244 14.34 -8.38 -2.93
N TRP A 245 14.56 -7.25 -3.60
CA TRP A 245 13.89 -6.89 -4.83
C TRP A 245 14.31 -7.71 -6.05
N ASN A 246 15.39 -8.49 -5.97
CA ASN A 246 15.87 -9.33 -7.07
C ASN A 246 14.86 -10.42 -7.48
N TYR A 247 13.91 -10.74 -6.59
CA TYR A 247 12.86 -11.74 -6.82
C TYR A 247 11.50 -11.13 -7.19
N TRP A 248 11.43 -9.82 -7.44
CA TRP A 248 10.18 -9.09 -7.66
C TRP A 248 9.32 -9.66 -8.80
N ASN A 249 9.94 -9.82 -9.97
CA ASN A 249 9.32 -10.32 -11.19
C ASN A 249 9.46 -11.83 -11.37
N ARG A 250 10.06 -12.53 -10.39
CA ARG A 250 10.31 -13.97 -10.53
C ARG A 250 9.09 -14.78 -10.14
N LEU A 251 8.86 -15.84 -10.90
CA LEU A 251 7.83 -16.83 -10.65
C LEU A 251 8.44 -18.02 -9.90
N VAL A 252 7.60 -18.69 -9.11
CA VAL A 252 7.93 -19.90 -8.37
C VAL A 252 7.18 -21.05 -9.01
N GLU A 253 7.94 -22.07 -9.36
CA GLU A 253 7.40 -23.35 -9.84
C GLU A 253 6.63 -24.06 -8.74
N GLU A 254 5.77 -25.01 -9.11
CA GLU A 254 4.96 -25.77 -8.15
C GLU A 254 5.81 -26.47 -7.07
N ASP A 255 7.04 -26.84 -7.40
CA ASP A 255 7.98 -27.51 -6.50
C ASP A 255 8.74 -26.55 -5.54
N GLY A 256 8.51 -25.24 -5.66
CA GLY A 256 9.14 -24.20 -4.85
C GLY A 256 10.47 -23.67 -5.36
N ARG A 257 10.91 -24.08 -6.55
CA ARG A 257 12.08 -23.48 -7.22
C ARG A 257 11.73 -22.15 -7.85
N ILE A 258 12.72 -21.27 -7.90
CA ILE A 258 12.66 -20.02 -8.63
C ILE A 258 13.19 -20.31 -10.04
N GLU A 259 12.43 -19.92 -11.06
CA GLU A 259 12.70 -20.22 -12.48
C GLU A 259 14.16 -19.97 -12.91
N ASP A 260 14.76 -18.86 -12.46
CA ASP A 260 16.14 -18.47 -12.85
C ASP A 260 17.20 -18.71 -11.76
N ASP A 261 16.84 -19.32 -10.63
CA ASP A 261 17.79 -19.64 -9.55
C ASP A 261 17.34 -20.92 -8.84
N PRO A 262 17.61 -22.09 -9.43
CA PRO A 262 17.19 -23.37 -8.88
C PRO A 262 17.87 -23.69 -7.54
N ALA A 263 18.98 -23.01 -7.20
CA ALA A 263 19.64 -23.14 -5.91
C ALA A 263 18.90 -22.37 -4.81
N ALA A 264 18.27 -21.24 -5.14
CA ALA A 264 17.40 -20.51 -4.24
C ALA A 264 16.01 -21.16 -4.13
N ARG A 265 15.84 -22.02 -3.13
CA ARG A 265 14.51 -22.51 -2.75
C ARG A 265 13.80 -21.48 -1.88
N VAL A 266 12.71 -20.92 -2.38
CA VAL A 266 11.77 -20.20 -1.51
C VAL A 266 11.02 -21.26 -0.72
N LYS A 267 11.04 -21.15 0.61
CA LYS A 267 10.05 -21.87 1.41
C LYS A 267 8.68 -21.31 1.01
N ILE A 268 8.00 -21.98 0.08
CA ILE A 268 6.55 -21.80 -0.08
C ILE A 268 6.00 -22.08 1.31
N GLN A 269 5.57 -21.05 2.04
CA GLN A 269 4.77 -21.31 3.22
C GLN A 269 3.48 -21.91 2.66
N PRO A 270 3.17 -23.20 2.92
CA PRO A 270 1.88 -23.71 2.55
C PRO A 270 0.86 -22.85 3.30
N TYR A 271 0.16 -22.02 2.55
CA TYR A 271 -1.03 -21.35 3.06
C TYR A 271 -1.95 -22.49 3.54
N SER A 272 -2.43 -22.33 4.77
CA SER A 272 -3.36 -23.22 5.49
C SER A 272 -2.79 -24.16 6.56
N LYS A 273 -1.55 -24.67 6.59
CA LYS A 273 -1.20 -25.65 7.67
C LYS A 273 -1.41 -25.07 9.08
N ARG A 274 -0.93 -23.85 9.34
CA ARG A 274 -1.15 -23.14 10.62
C ARG A 274 -2.58 -22.61 10.82
N ARG A 275 -3.31 -22.33 9.74
CA ARG A 275 -4.69 -21.79 9.78
C ARG A 275 -5.69 -22.92 10.04
N PHE A 276 -5.52 -24.04 9.33
CA PHE A 276 -6.18 -25.33 9.53
C PHE A 276 -5.98 -25.81 10.96
N TRP A 277 -4.74 -25.95 11.44
CA TRP A 277 -4.51 -26.38 12.83
C TRP A 277 -5.05 -25.40 13.87
N ARG A 278 -5.12 -24.09 13.57
CA ARG A 278 -5.81 -23.12 14.46
C ARG A 278 -7.32 -23.29 14.46
N LEU A 279 -7.93 -23.51 13.31
CA LEU A 279 -9.37 -23.72 13.19
C LEU A 279 -9.79 -25.04 13.84
N VAL A 280 -9.01 -26.11 13.61
CA VAL A 280 -9.18 -27.40 14.28
C VAL A 280 -9.06 -27.25 15.79
N ARG A 281 -8.08 -26.48 16.29
CA ARG A 281 -7.95 -26.22 17.74
C ARG A 281 -9.10 -25.39 18.29
N LEU A 282 -9.46 -24.29 17.62
CA LEU A 282 -10.56 -23.42 18.05
C LEU A 282 -11.88 -24.18 18.08
N TRP A 283 -12.12 -25.04 17.09
CA TRP A 283 -13.31 -25.90 17.02
C TRP A 283 -13.28 -27.01 18.09
N ALA A 284 -12.12 -27.63 18.34
CA ALA A 284 -11.95 -28.59 19.42
C ALA A 284 -12.15 -27.96 20.82
N ASP A 285 -11.67 -26.73 21.02
CA ASP A 285 -11.81 -25.97 22.27
C ASP A 285 -13.28 -25.59 22.52
N ILE A 286 -13.99 -25.11 21.48
CA ILE A 286 -15.44 -24.80 21.56
C ILE A 286 -16.28 -26.04 21.89
N HIS A 287 -15.89 -27.23 21.43
CA HIS A 287 -16.62 -28.47 21.68
C HIS A 287 -16.18 -29.24 22.94
N ALA A 288 -15.01 -28.94 23.50
CA ALA A 288 -14.62 -29.44 24.82
C ALA A 288 -15.50 -28.84 25.93
N GLU A 289 -16.00 -27.61 25.73
CA GLU A 289 -16.89 -26.93 26.66
C GLU A 289 -18.36 -27.37 26.55
N SER A 290 -18.78 -27.96 25.41
CA SER A 290 -20.17 -28.39 25.19
C SER A 290 -20.52 -29.78 25.75
N GLY A 291 -19.58 -30.46 26.42
CA GLY A 291 -19.79 -31.80 26.97
C GLY A 291 -19.94 -32.92 25.92
N PHE A 292 -19.65 -32.62 24.65
CA PHE A 292 -19.79 -33.56 23.55
C PHE A 292 -18.74 -34.68 23.63
N GLN A 293 -19.18 -35.93 23.79
CA GLN A 293 -18.28 -37.09 23.81
C GLN A 293 -17.87 -37.51 22.40
N TRP A 294 -16.60 -37.30 22.08
CA TRP A 294 -16.01 -37.72 20.82
C TRP A 294 -16.04 -39.24 20.62
N PRO A 295 -16.29 -39.73 19.39
CA PRO A 295 -15.94 -41.09 19.00
C PRO A 295 -14.47 -41.36 19.30
N ALA A 296 -14.15 -42.50 19.92
CA ALA A 296 -12.81 -42.83 20.41
C ALA A 296 -11.69 -42.69 19.35
N GLN A 297 -12.04 -42.82 18.07
CA GLN A 297 -11.13 -42.70 16.92
C GLN A 297 -10.59 -41.26 16.72
N LEU A 298 -11.34 -40.22 17.07
CA LEU A 298 -10.92 -38.82 16.91
C LEU A 298 -10.00 -38.34 18.05
N LYS A 299 -9.84 -39.12 19.12
CA LYS A 299 -8.85 -38.89 20.17
C LYS A 299 -7.46 -39.42 19.81
N ASP A 300 -7.36 -40.23 18.76
CA ASP A 300 -6.07 -40.73 18.28
C ASP A 300 -5.37 -39.63 17.48
N ARG A 301 -4.27 -39.14 18.05
CA ARG A 301 -3.40 -38.15 17.40
C ARG A 301 -2.87 -38.65 16.06
N LYS A 302 -2.61 -39.95 15.92
CA LYS A 302 -2.15 -40.56 14.68
C LYS A 302 -3.26 -40.52 13.62
N PHE A 303 -4.51 -40.77 14.00
CA PHE A 303 -5.66 -40.64 13.11
C PHE A 303 -5.87 -39.21 12.60
N LEU A 304 -5.69 -38.19 13.46
CA LEU A 304 -5.76 -36.78 13.06
C LEU A 304 -4.57 -36.35 12.18
N GLU A 305 -3.37 -36.87 12.45
CA GLU A 305 -2.20 -36.66 11.61
C GLU A 305 -2.38 -37.35 10.24
N ASP A 306 -2.94 -38.56 10.21
CA ASP A 306 -3.28 -39.29 8.98
C ASP A 306 -4.39 -38.58 8.19
N LEU A 307 -5.42 -38.02 8.84
CA LEU A 307 -6.44 -37.18 8.22
C LEU A 307 -5.84 -35.90 7.62
N ALA A 308 -4.91 -35.25 8.32
CA ALA A 308 -4.21 -34.07 7.80
C ALA A 308 -3.29 -34.42 6.62
N VAL A 309 -2.69 -35.62 6.61
CA VAL A 309 -1.92 -36.15 5.48
C VAL A 309 -2.84 -36.51 4.31
N ILE A 310 -4.02 -37.09 4.55
CA ILE A 310 -5.04 -37.38 3.54
C ILE A 310 -5.57 -36.08 2.93
N HIS A 311 -5.87 -35.06 3.73
CA HIS A 311 -6.36 -33.77 3.26
C HIS A 311 -5.27 -32.98 2.49
N ALA A 312 -4.00 -33.11 2.90
CA ALA A 312 -2.86 -32.55 2.16
C ALA A 312 -2.59 -33.32 0.86
N LYS A 313 -2.88 -34.63 0.81
CA LYS A 313 -2.78 -35.45 -0.40
C LYS A 313 -4.01 -35.33 -1.31
N GLN A 314 -5.20 -35.04 -0.80
CA GLN A 314 -6.41 -34.84 -1.63
C GLN A 314 -6.35 -33.54 -2.44
N GLY A 315 -5.59 -32.54 -2.02
CA GLY A 315 -5.18 -31.43 -2.89
C GLY A 315 -4.27 -31.84 -4.06
N ALA A 316 -3.72 -33.06 -4.02
CA ALA A 316 -2.86 -33.64 -5.07
C ALA A 316 -3.49 -34.86 -5.78
N ILE A 317 -4.70 -35.30 -5.40
CA ILE A 317 -5.38 -36.46 -5.99
C ILE A 317 -6.66 -35.99 -6.70
N GLY A 318 -6.47 -35.18 -7.74
CA GLY A 318 -7.37 -35.12 -8.89
C GLY A 318 -6.97 -36.13 -9.99
N LEU A 319 -5.97 -36.99 -9.73
CA LEU A 319 -5.20 -37.68 -10.78
C LEU A 319 -5.30 -39.22 -10.81
N PHE A 320 -6.18 -39.85 -10.03
CA PHE A 320 -6.44 -41.30 -10.22
C PHE A 320 -7.94 -41.60 -10.10
N GLY A 321 -8.57 -41.74 -11.26
CA GLY A 321 -9.82 -42.48 -11.41
C GLY A 321 -9.56 -43.97 -11.30
N GLY A 322 -10.32 -44.64 -10.44
CA GLY A 322 -10.37 -46.10 -10.36
C GLY A 322 -9.85 -46.67 -9.04
N ALA A 323 -10.73 -47.40 -8.36
CA ALA A 323 -10.46 -48.31 -7.25
C ALA A 323 -10.22 -47.71 -5.85
N LEU A 324 -11.29 -47.18 -5.22
CA LEU A 324 -11.51 -47.40 -3.79
C LEU A 324 -12.98 -47.74 -3.53
N SER A 325 -13.21 -49.01 -3.21
CA SER A 325 -14.48 -49.68 -2.97
C SER A 325 -15.15 -49.29 -1.65
N GLY A 326 -16.47 -49.12 -1.68
CA GLY A 326 -17.41 -49.46 -0.60
C GLY A 326 -17.48 -48.57 0.66
N GLN A 327 -16.37 -48.03 1.16
CA GLN A 327 -16.32 -47.40 2.49
C GLN A 327 -16.14 -45.87 2.48
N ALA A 328 -15.79 -45.26 1.33
CA ALA A 328 -15.61 -43.80 1.25
C ALA A 328 -16.94 -43.03 1.10
N ILE A 329 -17.98 -43.66 0.54
CA ILE A 329 -19.27 -43.02 0.25
C ILE A 329 -20.06 -42.67 1.54
N PRO A 330 -20.13 -43.54 2.58
CA PRO A 330 -20.76 -43.19 3.85
C PRO A 330 -20.05 -42.04 4.57
N LEU A 331 -18.71 -42.02 4.54
CA LEU A 331 -17.90 -40.99 5.18
C LEU A 331 -18.08 -39.62 4.48
N PHE A 332 -18.19 -39.63 3.15
CA PHE A 332 -18.42 -38.42 2.35
C PHE A 332 -19.84 -37.86 2.55
N ARG A 333 -20.85 -38.74 2.66
CA ARG A 333 -22.23 -38.34 3.01
C ARG A 333 -22.30 -37.76 4.42
N TRP A 334 -21.58 -38.35 5.37
CA TRP A 334 -21.50 -37.84 6.74
C TRP A 334 -20.79 -36.48 6.81
N PHE A 335 -19.66 -36.30 6.11
CA PHE A 335 -18.97 -35.01 6.03
C PHE A 335 -19.82 -33.91 5.40
N ARG A 336 -20.58 -34.24 4.34
CA ARG A 336 -21.47 -33.28 3.67
C ARG A 336 -22.67 -32.90 4.55
N ALA A 337 -23.20 -33.85 5.31
CA ALA A 337 -24.25 -33.61 6.31
C ALA A 337 -23.72 -32.73 7.46
N LEU A 338 -22.55 -33.04 8.01
CA LEU A 338 -21.90 -32.26 9.06
C LEU A 338 -21.56 -30.84 8.61
N ALA A 339 -21.04 -30.67 7.40
CA ALA A 339 -20.76 -29.35 6.83
C ALA A 339 -22.06 -28.54 6.57
N GLY A 340 -23.15 -29.22 6.20
CA GLY A 340 -24.47 -28.60 6.09
C GLY A 340 -25.01 -28.14 7.45
N GLN A 341 -24.87 -28.99 8.48
CA GLN A 341 -25.32 -28.72 9.84
C GLN A 341 -24.51 -27.58 10.48
N ILE A 342 -23.18 -27.57 10.31
CA ILE A 342 -22.30 -26.48 10.75
C ILE A 342 -22.64 -25.17 10.02
N ARG A 343 -22.92 -25.21 8.72
CA ARG A 343 -23.31 -24.01 7.95
C ARG A 343 -24.65 -23.46 8.43
N GLN A 344 -25.60 -24.33 8.77
CA GLN A 344 -26.93 -23.96 9.25
C GLN A 344 -26.87 -23.39 10.67
N GLU A 345 -26.11 -24.01 11.58
CA GLU A 345 -25.88 -23.47 12.94
C GLU A 345 -25.11 -22.14 12.92
N ILE A 346 -24.17 -21.95 11.99
CA ILE A 346 -23.48 -20.65 11.80
C ILE A 346 -24.46 -19.59 11.27
N GLN A 347 -25.36 -19.93 10.34
CA GLN A 347 -26.38 -19.01 9.83
C GLN A 347 -27.43 -18.65 10.88
N ASP A 348 -27.84 -19.61 11.72
CA ASP A 348 -28.78 -19.39 12.82
C ASP A 348 -28.14 -18.58 13.96
N ALA A 349 -26.83 -18.78 14.23
CA ALA A 349 -26.07 -17.97 15.17
C ALA A 349 -25.81 -16.53 14.67
N ASP A 350 -25.59 -16.35 13.36
CA ASP A 350 -25.44 -15.01 12.74
C ASP A 350 -26.76 -14.22 12.77
N HIS A 351 -27.92 -14.88 12.62
CA HIS A 351 -29.22 -14.21 12.71
C HIS A 351 -29.56 -13.73 14.14
N HIS A 352 -29.13 -14.45 15.17
CA HIS A 352 -29.31 -14.02 16.57
C HIS A 352 -28.38 -12.87 16.98
N LEU A 353 -27.18 -12.79 16.39
CA LEU A 353 -26.21 -11.71 16.66
C LEU A 353 -26.49 -10.43 15.85
N LEU A 354 -26.99 -10.56 14.61
CA LEU A 354 -27.36 -9.41 13.77
C LEU A 354 -28.61 -8.68 14.27
N ALA A 355 -29.55 -9.35 14.95
CA ALA A 355 -30.74 -8.71 15.52
C ALA A 355 -30.41 -7.80 16.73
N VAL A 356 -29.30 -8.03 17.41
CA VAL A 356 -28.86 -7.22 18.57
C VAL A 356 -27.90 -6.10 18.13
N PHE A 357 -27.15 -6.26 17.04
CA PHE A 357 -26.15 -5.29 16.60
C PHE A 357 -26.65 -4.18 15.68
N ASN A 358 -27.82 -4.33 15.05
CA ASN A 358 -28.26 -3.40 13.99
C ASN A 358 -28.89 -2.09 14.48
N LYS A 359 -28.74 -1.74 15.77
CA LYS A 359 -29.38 -0.53 16.31
C LYS A 359 -28.48 0.68 16.56
N GLU A 360 -27.14 0.57 16.62
CA GLU A 360 -26.32 1.75 16.91
C GLU A 360 -24.92 1.75 16.26
N VAL A 361 -24.62 2.88 15.60
CA VAL A 361 -23.30 3.47 15.28
C VAL A 361 -22.65 3.16 13.92
N VAL A 362 -22.71 4.22 13.10
CA VAL A 362 -21.89 4.58 11.93
C VAL A 362 -20.44 4.85 12.32
N GLY A 363 -19.46 4.33 11.57
CA GLY A 363 -18.08 4.85 11.56
C GLY A 363 -16.99 3.78 11.43
N SER A 364 -16.53 3.51 10.21
CA SER A 364 -15.46 2.55 9.91
C SER A 364 -14.05 3.04 10.30
N VAL A 365 -13.26 2.23 11.02
CA VAL A 365 -11.79 2.38 11.16
C VAL A 365 -11.09 1.03 10.98
N SER A 366 -10.07 1.00 10.13
CA SER A 366 -9.35 -0.18 9.63
C SER A 366 -8.30 -0.75 10.60
N LEU A 367 -8.17 -2.09 10.59
CA LEU A 367 -7.28 -2.92 11.41
C LEU A 367 -5.92 -3.18 10.74
N SER A 368 -4.80 -2.96 11.45
CA SER A 368 -3.49 -3.56 11.11
C SER A 368 -2.86 -4.31 12.29
N ARG A 369 -2.23 -5.46 12.05
CA ARG A 369 -1.67 -6.38 13.06
C ARG A 369 -0.40 -5.85 13.73
N VAL A 370 -0.23 -6.16 15.03
CA VAL A 370 1.07 -6.27 15.69
C VAL A 370 1.08 -7.60 16.45
N TYR A 371 1.87 -8.55 15.97
CA TYR A 371 2.30 -9.71 16.75
C TYR A 371 3.51 -9.27 17.56
N SER A 372 3.31 -8.88 18.81
CA SER A 372 4.39 -8.89 19.78
C SER A 372 3.81 -9.29 21.13
N ASP A 373 3.91 -10.59 21.38
CA ASP A 373 4.17 -11.15 22.70
C ASP A 373 3.03 -11.33 23.73
N LYS A 374 1.88 -11.84 23.26
CA LYS A 374 0.90 -12.48 24.16
C LYS A 374 1.54 -13.55 25.06
N THR A 375 2.51 -14.29 24.53
CA THR A 375 3.15 -15.41 25.20
C THR A 375 4.08 -14.95 26.34
N LYS A 376 4.86 -13.88 26.14
CA LYS A 376 5.71 -13.31 27.18
C LYS A 376 4.91 -12.61 28.28
N PHE A 377 3.83 -11.89 27.92
CA PHE A 377 2.91 -11.34 28.91
C PHE A 377 2.31 -12.44 29.79
N HIS A 378 1.79 -13.52 29.19
CA HIS A 378 1.25 -14.65 29.96
C HIS A 378 2.29 -15.34 30.85
N ARG A 379 3.54 -15.48 30.38
CA ARG A 379 4.61 -16.11 31.17
C ARG A 379 4.99 -15.25 32.37
N LEU A 380 5.15 -13.94 32.17
CA LEU A 380 5.49 -12.99 33.23
C LEU A 380 4.35 -12.81 34.24
N TRP A 381 3.10 -12.87 33.79
CA TRP A 381 1.93 -12.81 34.67
C TRP A 381 1.82 -14.04 35.59
N ARG A 382 2.02 -15.25 35.04
CA ARG A 382 2.08 -16.47 35.86
C ARG A 382 3.24 -16.44 36.86
N ASP A 383 4.39 -15.91 36.44
CA ASP A 383 5.54 -15.74 37.33
C ASP A 383 5.22 -14.79 38.49
N TYR A 384 4.43 -13.74 38.25
CA TYR A 384 3.97 -12.83 39.31
C TYR A 384 2.99 -13.52 40.26
N GLU A 385 1.94 -14.19 39.75
CA GLU A 385 0.98 -14.96 40.58
C GLU A 385 1.68 -16.03 41.43
N HIS A 386 2.71 -16.68 40.88
CA HIS A 386 3.51 -17.66 41.60
C HIS A 386 4.40 -17.03 42.69
N ARG A 387 4.87 -15.80 42.49
CA ARG A 387 5.73 -15.10 43.47
C ARG A 387 4.93 -14.38 44.55
N SER A 388 3.76 -13.83 44.23
CA SER A 388 2.92 -13.09 45.17
C SER A 388 2.02 -13.99 46.01
N GLY A 389 1.78 -15.24 45.58
CA GLY A 389 0.88 -16.17 46.26
C GLY A 389 -0.60 -15.81 46.17
N GLN A 390 -0.96 -14.71 45.51
CA GLN A 390 -2.34 -14.26 45.30
C GLN A 390 -2.83 -14.64 43.90
N LYS A 391 -3.93 -15.41 43.84
CA LYS A 391 -4.72 -15.59 42.61
C LYS A 391 -5.71 -14.44 42.50
N LEU A 392 -5.39 -13.45 41.68
CA LEU A 392 -6.15 -12.21 41.61
C LEU A 392 -7.43 -12.30 40.74
N PHE A 393 -7.72 -13.43 40.07
CA PHE A 393 -8.96 -13.61 39.29
C PHE A 393 -9.50 -15.06 39.25
N GLY A 394 -10.84 -15.21 39.29
CA GLY A 394 -11.58 -16.40 38.83
C GLY A 394 -11.72 -16.44 37.29
N PRO A 395 -12.35 -17.49 36.70
CA PRO A 395 -12.27 -17.74 35.26
C PRO A 395 -12.99 -16.65 34.44
N TYR A 396 -12.19 -15.81 33.77
CA TYR A 396 -12.46 -15.08 32.51
C TYR A 396 -13.86 -14.49 32.29
N GLN A 397 -14.37 -13.69 33.23
CA GLN A 397 -15.46 -12.76 32.90
C GLN A 397 -14.89 -11.33 32.88
N ASP A 398 -14.94 -10.75 31.68
CA ASP A 398 -14.84 -9.33 31.37
C ASP A 398 -13.46 -8.65 31.46
N LEU A 399 -12.56 -9.06 30.56
CA LEU A 399 -11.42 -8.25 30.11
C LEU A 399 -11.69 -7.68 28.71
N TRP A 400 -12.70 -6.81 28.62
CA TRP A 400 -12.89 -5.93 27.47
C TRP A 400 -12.85 -4.49 27.98
N VAL A 401 -11.89 -3.70 27.48
CA VAL A 401 -12.03 -2.31 27.00
C VAL A 401 -10.62 -1.72 26.71
N LEU A 402 -10.55 -0.90 25.66
CA LEU A 402 -9.40 -0.17 25.09
C LEU A 402 -8.37 -0.98 24.28
N ARG A 403 -8.87 -1.67 23.25
CA ARG A 403 -8.04 -2.08 22.12
C ARG A 403 -7.73 -0.86 21.22
N ARG A 404 -6.63 -0.17 21.56
CA ARG A 404 -5.83 0.80 20.78
C ARG A 404 -6.33 2.26 20.69
N LEU A 405 -5.62 3.15 21.37
CA LEU A 405 -5.44 4.54 20.98
C LEU A 405 -4.01 4.72 20.46
N ALA A 406 -3.80 4.63 19.15
CA ALA A 406 -2.56 5.08 18.52
C ALA A 406 -2.69 6.59 18.26
N VAL A 407 -2.17 7.42 19.16
CA VAL A 407 -2.31 8.88 19.03
C VAL A 407 -1.20 9.42 18.13
N VAL A 408 -1.60 10.02 17.00
CA VAL A 408 -0.73 10.73 16.04
C VAL A 408 0.00 11.89 16.75
N PRO A 409 1.31 12.11 16.54
CA PRO A 409 2.12 13.07 17.31
C PRO A 409 1.55 14.49 17.42
N HIS A 410 0.91 15.01 16.37
CA HIS A 410 0.32 16.35 16.36
C HIS A 410 -0.90 16.54 17.30
N TRP A 411 -1.62 15.48 17.67
CA TRP A 411 -2.78 15.56 18.58
C TRP A 411 -2.36 15.60 20.06
N ARG A 412 -1.08 15.28 20.35
CA ARG A 412 -0.53 15.25 21.72
C ARG A 412 -0.26 16.67 22.27
N LYS A 413 0.09 17.64 21.41
CA LYS A 413 0.32 19.04 21.84
C LYS A 413 -0.96 19.80 22.24
N ARG A 414 -2.14 19.25 21.95
CA ARG A 414 -3.45 19.88 22.21
C ARG A 414 -4.27 19.20 23.32
N GLY A 415 -3.72 18.21 24.03
CA GLY A 415 -4.42 17.51 25.12
C GLY A 415 -5.56 16.58 24.69
N ILE A 416 -5.77 16.38 23.39
CA ILE A 416 -6.89 15.58 22.84
C ILE A 416 -6.76 14.10 23.21
N ALA A 417 -5.53 13.57 23.16
CA ALA A 417 -5.21 12.22 23.60
C ALA A 417 -5.61 11.95 25.05
N ARG A 418 -5.36 12.93 25.93
CA ARG A 418 -5.69 12.87 27.35
C ARG A 418 -7.21 12.87 27.54
N ARG A 419 -7.94 13.74 26.82
CA ARG A 419 -9.41 13.76 26.85
C ARG A 419 -10.02 12.45 26.37
N LEU A 420 -9.52 11.86 25.27
CA LEU A 420 -10.03 10.58 24.76
C LEU A 420 -9.83 9.43 25.75
N VAL A 421 -8.69 9.39 26.45
CA VAL A 421 -8.47 8.40 27.51
C VAL A 421 -9.38 8.67 28.70
N GLN A 422 -9.54 9.93 29.12
CA GLN A 422 -10.44 10.30 30.23
C GLN A 422 -11.91 9.98 29.93
N GLU A 423 -12.39 10.29 28.72
CA GLU A 423 -13.75 9.97 28.26
C GLU A 423 -13.97 8.46 28.12
N ALA A 424 -12.95 7.71 27.69
CA ALA A 424 -13.04 6.25 27.65
C ALA A 424 -13.08 5.65 29.07
N VAL A 425 -12.27 6.18 29.99
CA VAL A 425 -12.27 5.78 31.41
C VAL A 425 -13.63 6.08 32.06
N ALA A 426 -14.21 7.26 31.79
CA ALA A 426 -15.51 7.66 32.34
C ALA A 426 -16.71 6.79 31.88
N LYS A 427 -16.52 5.94 30.85
CA LYS A 427 -17.57 5.06 30.31
C LYS A 427 -17.48 3.62 30.81
N ILE A 428 -16.47 3.30 31.62
CA ILE A 428 -16.21 1.96 32.13
C ILE A 428 -16.70 1.92 33.59
N PRO A 429 -17.37 0.84 34.04
CA PRO A 429 -17.86 0.73 35.41
C PRO A 429 -16.74 0.88 36.46
N ASP A 430 -17.09 1.45 37.61
CA ASP A 430 -16.18 1.89 38.70
C ASP A 430 -15.39 0.76 39.39
N GLN A 431 -15.50 -0.50 38.93
CA GLN A 431 -14.83 -1.66 39.53
C GLN A 431 -13.66 -2.20 38.70
N ALA A 432 -13.33 -1.57 37.56
CA ALA A 432 -12.28 -2.06 36.67
C ALA A 432 -10.90 -1.47 36.99
N VAL A 433 -9.86 -2.31 36.91
CA VAL A 433 -8.46 -1.85 36.88
C VAL A 433 -8.14 -1.34 35.48
N TYR A 434 -7.70 -0.09 35.38
CA TYR A 434 -7.35 0.53 34.10
C TYR A 434 -5.90 0.24 33.75
N LEU A 435 -5.61 -0.10 32.49
CA LEU A 435 -4.24 -0.39 32.04
C LEU A 435 -3.91 0.35 30.73
N VAL A 436 -2.87 1.17 30.76
CA VAL A 436 -2.40 1.97 29.62
C VAL A 436 -0.98 1.56 29.27
N VAL A 437 -0.77 1.19 28.00
CA VAL A 437 0.53 0.73 27.50
C VAL A 437 1.12 1.78 26.54
N VAL A 438 2.25 2.37 26.92
CA VAL A 438 2.96 3.41 26.15
C VAL A 438 4.20 2.80 25.50
N LYS A 439 4.26 2.80 24.16
CA LYS A 439 5.31 2.12 23.38
C LYS A 439 6.43 3.03 22.82
N ASP A 440 6.27 4.34 22.88
CA ASP A 440 7.17 5.30 22.17
C ASP A 440 8.21 5.97 23.09
N ASP A 441 9.15 6.70 22.48
CA ASP A 441 10.27 7.47 23.09
C ASP A 441 9.87 8.52 24.15
N PHE A 442 8.58 8.79 24.31
CA PHE A 442 8.05 9.81 25.22
C PHE A 442 7.63 9.26 26.59
N ARG A 443 8.20 8.12 27.02
CA ARG A 443 7.81 7.40 28.25
C ARG A 443 7.85 8.28 29.49
N GLN A 444 8.92 9.05 29.67
CA GLN A 444 9.08 9.92 30.84
C GLN A 444 8.03 11.04 30.88
N ALA A 445 7.71 11.63 29.72
CA ALA A 445 6.70 12.67 29.62
C ALA A 445 5.29 12.11 29.88
N ALA A 446 4.99 10.92 29.35
CA ALA A 446 3.73 10.22 29.62
C ALA A 446 3.62 9.83 31.10
N ALA A 447 4.65 9.20 31.69
CA ALA A 447 4.68 8.84 33.10
C ALA A 447 4.42 10.06 33.99
N LYS A 448 5.12 11.18 33.74
CA LYS A 448 4.94 12.43 34.49
C LYS A 448 3.53 13.03 34.34
N LEU A 449 2.92 12.90 33.17
CA LEU A 449 1.57 13.41 32.90
C LEU A 449 0.51 12.55 33.60
N TYR A 450 0.57 11.23 33.44
CA TYR A 450 -0.44 10.31 33.99
C TYR A 450 -0.30 10.13 35.51
N LYS A 451 0.91 10.25 36.07
CA LYS A 451 1.12 10.25 37.53
C LYS A 451 0.41 11.40 38.24
N LYS A 452 0.23 12.55 37.57
CA LYS A 452 -0.58 13.67 38.10
C LYS A 452 -2.07 13.34 38.19
N ASP A 453 -2.55 12.39 37.39
CA ASP A 453 -3.95 11.97 37.32
C ASP A 453 -4.19 10.67 38.13
N GLY A 454 -3.29 10.31 39.05
CA GLY A 454 -3.44 9.15 39.96
C GLY A 454 -3.04 7.80 39.36
N TRP A 455 -2.38 7.77 38.20
CA TRP A 455 -1.87 6.52 37.62
C TRP A 455 -0.51 6.13 38.21
N GLN A 456 -0.33 4.84 38.47
CA GLN A 456 0.91 4.24 38.97
C GLN A 456 1.61 3.47 37.83
N ALA A 457 2.94 3.51 37.81
CA ALA A 457 3.75 2.72 36.87
C ALA A 457 4.10 1.37 37.49
N LEU A 458 4.04 0.30 36.69
CA LEU A 458 4.49 -1.02 37.15
C LEU A 458 6.03 -1.00 37.27
N ALA A 459 6.56 -1.06 38.49
CA ALA A 459 7.98 -0.77 38.81
C ALA A 459 9.00 -1.59 38.00
N GLU A 460 8.68 -2.83 37.62
CA GLU A 460 9.55 -3.67 36.77
C GLU A 460 9.78 -3.12 35.36
N PHE A 461 8.96 -2.18 34.88
CA PHE A 461 9.00 -1.65 33.51
C PHE A 461 9.63 -0.26 33.39
N GLU A 462 9.97 0.41 34.50
CA GLU A 462 10.62 1.73 34.45
C GLU A 462 12.11 1.67 34.07
N SER A 463 12.80 0.57 34.36
CA SER A 463 14.27 0.50 34.27
C SER A 463 14.84 0.08 32.91
N ASN A 464 14.01 -0.40 31.99
CA ASN A 464 14.49 -0.95 30.70
C ASN A 464 14.05 -0.10 29.50
N LEU A 465 15.02 0.59 28.88
CA LEU A 465 14.88 1.46 27.70
C LEU A 465 14.24 0.79 26.46
N GLY A 466 13.98 -0.53 26.47
CA GLY A 466 13.31 -1.25 25.37
C GLY A 466 11.85 -1.65 25.60
N ASN A 467 11.35 -1.70 26.85
CA ASN A 467 10.05 -2.28 27.14
C ASN A 467 8.91 -1.24 27.19
N PRO A 468 7.68 -1.57 26.77
CA PRO A 468 6.55 -0.66 26.91
C PRO A 468 6.34 -0.24 28.37
N LEU A 469 6.10 1.06 28.60
CA LEU A 469 5.70 1.56 29.92
C LEU A 469 4.24 1.17 30.16
N ILE A 470 3.98 0.45 31.24
CA ILE A 470 2.64 0.02 31.65
C ILE A 470 2.23 0.86 32.85
N LEU A 471 1.13 1.62 32.69
CA LEU A 471 0.51 2.42 33.74
C LEU A 471 -0.81 1.77 34.12
N TYR A 472 -1.10 1.73 35.43
CA TYR A 472 -2.39 1.28 35.94
C TYR A 472 -3.00 2.30 36.89
N ARG A 473 -4.32 2.24 37.07
CA ARG A 473 -5.03 3.05 38.07
C ARG A 473 -6.09 2.18 38.73
N TRP A 474 -6.11 2.18 40.06
CA TRP A 474 -7.14 1.54 40.86
C TRP A 474 -8.39 2.43 40.91
N PRO A 475 -9.59 1.85 40.98
CA PRO A 475 -10.80 2.62 41.21
C PRO A 475 -10.74 3.35 42.57
N PRO A 476 -11.44 4.50 42.69
CA PRO A 476 -11.27 5.43 43.81
C PRO A 476 -11.75 4.94 45.18
N GLU A 477 -12.32 3.74 45.30
CA GLU A 477 -12.90 3.23 46.56
C GLU A 477 -12.10 2.13 47.28
N ASN A 478 -10.99 1.64 46.72
CA ASN A 478 -10.15 0.67 47.43
C ASN A 478 -8.82 1.31 47.84
N ASP A 479 -8.67 1.48 49.16
CA ASP A 479 -7.40 1.76 49.84
C ASP A 479 -6.39 0.66 49.47
N PRO A 480 -5.14 0.98 49.06
CA PRO A 480 -4.15 -0.02 48.62
C PRO A 480 -3.69 -1.05 49.67
N ASP A 481 -4.28 -1.05 50.87
CA ASP A 481 -4.01 -2.03 51.94
C ASP A 481 -5.02 -3.21 51.97
N ASP A 482 -5.98 -3.29 51.03
CA ASP A 482 -6.90 -4.44 50.83
C ASP A 482 -6.62 -5.28 49.55
#